data_AF-R5L133-F1
#
_entry.id   AF-R5L133-F1
#
_cell.length_a   1.000
_cell.length_b   1.000
_cell.length_c   1.000
_cell.angle_alpha   90.00
_cell.angle_beta   90.00
_cell.angle_gamma   90.00
#
_symmetry.space_group_name_H-M   'P 1'
#
loop_
_entity.id
_entity.type
_entity.pdbx_description
1 polymer ?
#
loop_
_entity_poly.entity_id
_entity_poly.type
_entity_poly.pdbx_seq_one_letter_code
_entity_poly.pdbx_strand_id
1 'polypeptide(L)'
;MLWEDGGRVTIRGNLWFSQYEQIGGNAVQFVQKFYNKSYQDAVQMLLDEKIEPLRVERKKQKEKHFELPKPNKDMRQVFAYLLKSRFIDRDVIKYFAHEKLLYESEDHHNCVFVGVDENGVPRHAHKRGTYTLGESFKGNVDDCDSRYSFHYTGTSNRIYVFEAPIDMLSYITLHKDNWQKHSYVSLCSVADHALVQMLRDNPQINRIYLCLDNDSAGIESEWRIRHHLNELGYTDVSFIRPKYKDWNEILKAQNGIEPLPAVSNPYLENMRELLQETMRSVMDSKPLLYPYKTLCADYQRLTAAQDREMTIRSANRLAVDALRMAKAYLNADEKALIKGFYEQYLPHTEKACYENKVKALEQDMETVGNLFGNAQIRIKSILESDVQSLFKLACDSLKIQSHIEMEETQNLSEEQEGSDEEWAMCLG
;
A
#
# COMPACT_ATOMS: atom_id res chain seq x y z
N MET A 1 -4.80 5.34 -21.19
CA MET A 1 -4.06 5.84 -22.37
C MET A 1 -2.59 5.55 -22.08
N LEU A 2 -1.85 4.95 -23.02
CA LEU A 2 -0.41 4.76 -22.86
C LEU A 2 0.24 6.11 -23.17
N TRP A 3 0.98 6.66 -22.21
CA TRP A 3 1.85 7.81 -22.46
C TRP A 3 3.18 7.29 -23.02
N GLU A 4 3.85 8.07 -23.87
CA GLU A 4 4.94 7.59 -24.72
C GLU A 4 6.17 7.06 -23.93
N ASP A 5 6.32 7.43 -22.65
CA ASP A 5 7.35 6.87 -21.74
C ASP A 5 6.82 5.80 -20.75
N GLY A 6 5.74 5.08 -21.09
CA GLY A 6 5.35 3.84 -20.38
C GLY A 6 4.50 4.01 -19.11
N GLY A 7 4.17 5.23 -18.70
CA GLY A 7 3.26 5.49 -17.58
C GLY A 7 1.80 5.15 -17.91
N ARG A 8 1.22 4.15 -17.21
CA ARG A 8 -0.23 3.86 -17.28
C ARG A 8 -1.00 4.70 -16.27
N VAL A 9 -1.78 5.65 -16.76
CA VAL A 9 -2.74 6.42 -15.94
C VAL A 9 -4.19 5.97 -16.18
N THR A 10 -4.96 5.92 -15.11
CA THR A 10 -6.42 5.77 -15.13
C THR A 10 -7.06 7.14 -15.11
N ILE A 11 -8.04 7.39 -15.97
CA ILE A 11 -8.79 8.66 -16.01
C ILE A 11 -10.22 8.40 -15.52
N ARG A 12 -10.70 9.20 -14.56
CA ARG A 12 -12.08 9.21 -14.08
C ARG A 12 -12.58 10.65 -14.02
N GLY A 13 -13.48 11.01 -14.93
CA GLY A 13 -13.95 12.40 -15.05
C GLY A 13 -12.81 13.33 -15.42
N ASN A 14 -12.56 14.34 -14.59
CA ASN A 14 -11.47 15.32 -14.73
C ASN A 14 -10.20 14.97 -13.93
N LEU A 15 -10.14 13.76 -13.35
CA LEU A 15 -9.02 13.29 -12.54
C LEU A 15 -8.26 12.18 -13.25
N TRP A 16 -6.95 12.16 -13.06
CA TRP A 16 -6.07 11.09 -13.47
C TRP A 16 -5.38 10.48 -12.24
N PHE A 17 -4.99 9.21 -12.35
CA PHE A 17 -4.25 8.50 -11.31
C PHE A 17 -3.29 7.48 -11.90
N SER A 18 -2.02 7.54 -11.52
CA SER A 18 -1.01 6.52 -11.80
C SER A 18 -1.09 5.44 -10.71
N GLN A 19 -1.47 4.23 -11.11
CA GLN A 19 -1.50 3.08 -10.19
C GLN A 19 -0.10 2.63 -9.78
N TYR A 20 0.91 2.91 -10.62
CA TYR A 20 2.29 2.54 -10.34
C TYR A 20 2.92 3.50 -9.32
N GLU A 21 2.76 4.80 -9.54
CA GLU A 21 3.38 5.83 -8.70
C GLU A 21 2.52 6.22 -7.51
N GLN A 22 1.25 5.80 -7.48
CA GLN A 22 0.25 6.19 -6.47
C GLN A 22 0.05 7.71 -6.39
N ILE A 23 0.26 8.42 -7.50
CA ILE A 23 0.06 9.87 -7.64
C ILE A 23 -1.10 10.10 -8.61
N GLY A 24 -1.91 11.12 -8.33
CA GLY A 24 -2.97 11.57 -9.21
C GLY A 24 -3.32 13.02 -8.98
N GLY A 25 -4.17 13.55 -9.85
CA GLY A 25 -4.53 14.95 -9.80
C GLY A 25 -5.54 15.34 -10.88
N ASN A 26 -5.77 16.64 -11.00
CA ASN A 26 -6.58 17.21 -12.08
C ASN A 26 -5.75 17.40 -13.37
N ALA A 27 -6.36 17.98 -14.40
CA ALA A 27 -5.71 18.27 -15.67
C ALA A 27 -4.47 19.20 -15.55
N VAL A 28 -4.50 20.20 -14.65
CA VAL A 28 -3.34 21.08 -14.42
C VAL A 28 -2.18 20.29 -13.86
N GLN A 29 -2.43 19.47 -12.83
CA GLN A 29 -1.43 18.61 -12.21
C GLN A 29 -0.91 17.54 -13.17
N PHE A 30 -1.73 17.10 -14.13
CA PHE A 30 -1.28 16.23 -15.23
C PHE A 30 -0.21 16.93 -16.06
N VAL A 31 -0.47 18.17 -16.49
CA VAL A 31 0.47 18.95 -17.30
C VAL A 31 1.74 19.26 -16.51
N GLN A 32 1.61 19.68 -15.24
CA GLN A 32 2.79 19.94 -14.40
C GLN A 32 3.70 18.71 -14.32
N LYS A 33 3.14 17.52 -14.12
CA LYS A 33 3.92 16.29 -13.97
C LYS A 33 4.47 15.74 -15.30
N PHE A 34 3.61 15.52 -16.28
CA PHE A 34 3.99 14.83 -17.53
C PHE A 34 4.65 15.77 -18.55
N TYR A 35 4.51 17.09 -18.40
CA TYR A 35 5.13 18.08 -19.28
C TYR A 35 6.16 18.97 -18.55
N ASN A 36 6.46 18.64 -17.29
CA ASN A 36 7.39 19.37 -16.43
C ASN A 36 7.18 20.90 -16.47
N LYS A 37 5.92 21.32 -16.26
CA LYS A 37 5.51 22.74 -16.34
C LYS A 37 5.25 23.32 -14.96
N SER A 38 5.54 24.61 -14.82
CA SER A 38 5.06 25.37 -13.66
C SER A 38 3.52 25.43 -13.66
N TYR A 39 2.91 25.75 -12.52
CA TYR A 39 1.46 25.92 -12.46
C TYR A 39 0.95 26.96 -13.46
N GLN A 40 1.67 28.08 -13.60
CA GLN A 40 1.29 29.16 -14.53
C GLN A 40 1.37 28.69 -15.98
N ASP A 41 2.45 28.02 -16.36
CA ASP A 41 2.62 27.49 -17.72
C ASP A 41 1.61 26.38 -18.03
N ALA A 42 1.31 25.54 -17.05
CA ALA A 42 0.32 24.47 -17.19
C ALA A 42 -1.08 25.02 -17.42
N VAL A 43 -1.47 26.06 -16.67
CA VAL A 43 -2.75 26.74 -16.86
C VAL A 43 -2.79 27.46 -18.21
N GLN A 44 -1.73 28.17 -18.58
CA GLN A 44 -1.64 28.86 -19.87
C GLN A 44 -1.76 27.87 -21.04
N MET A 45 -1.04 26.75 -20.97
CA MET A 45 -1.11 25.68 -21.97
C MET A 45 -2.54 25.14 -22.12
N LEU A 46 -3.21 24.84 -21.01
CA LEU A 46 -4.59 24.31 -21.04
C LEU A 46 -5.62 25.34 -21.53
N LEU A 47 -5.33 26.64 -21.43
CA LEU A 47 -6.20 27.72 -21.90
C LEU A 47 -5.96 28.09 -23.37
N ASP A 48 -4.71 28.02 -23.84
CA ASP A 48 -4.32 28.38 -25.21
C ASP A 48 -4.56 27.25 -26.22
N GLU A 49 -4.56 25.99 -25.77
CA GLU A 49 -4.89 24.88 -26.63
C GLU A 49 -6.39 24.84 -26.93
N LYS A 50 -6.74 25.12 -28.20
CA LYS A 50 -8.01 24.69 -28.78
C LYS A 50 -7.98 23.17 -28.98
N ILE A 51 -8.09 22.42 -27.89
CA ILE A 51 -8.20 20.96 -27.95
C ILE A 51 -9.60 20.64 -28.48
N GLU A 52 -9.69 20.32 -29.77
CA GLU A 52 -10.84 19.61 -30.32
C GLU A 52 -11.03 18.35 -29.46
N PRO A 53 -12.20 18.15 -28.80
CA PRO A 53 -12.40 16.97 -27.99
C PRO A 53 -12.21 15.76 -28.90
N LEU A 54 -11.22 14.93 -28.60
CA LEU A 54 -11.02 13.66 -29.26
C LEU A 54 -12.34 12.89 -29.18
N ARG A 55 -13.11 12.91 -30.27
CA ARG A 55 -14.21 11.97 -30.50
C ARG A 55 -13.56 10.63 -30.73
N VAL A 56 -13.12 10.00 -29.65
CA VAL A 56 -12.85 8.58 -29.65
C VAL A 56 -14.22 7.97 -29.89
N GLU A 57 -14.49 7.56 -31.14
CA GLU A 57 -15.55 6.61 -31.39
C GLU A 57 -15.30 5.48 -30.39
N ARG A 58 -16.19 5.35 -29.40
CA ARG A 58 -16.22 4.18 -28.54
C ARG A 58 -16.47 3.03 -29.50
N LYS A 59 -15.40 2.44 -30.04
CA LYS A 59 -15.47 1.11 -30.64
C LYS A 59 -16.25 0.32 -29.62
N LYS A 60 -17.44 -0.15 -30.00
CA LYS A 60 -18.21 -1.09 -29.17
C LYS A 60 -17.21 -2.17 -28.79
N GLN A 61 -16.70 -2.12 -27.56
CA GLN A 61 -15.83 -3.17 -27.07
C GLN A 61 -16.72 -4.41 -27.20
N LYS A 62 -16.30 -5.36 -28.03
CA LYS A 62 -16.91 -6.69 -28.00
C LYS A 62 -16.92 -7.09 -26.53
N GLU A 63 -18.06 -7.53 -26.01
CA GLU A 63 -18.13 -8.13 -24.69
C GLU A 63 -17.08 -9.23 -24.66
N LYS A 64 -15.94 -8.95 -24.03
CA LYS A 64 -14.93 -9.96 -23.81
C LYS A 64 -15.38 -10.73 -22.58
N HIS A 65 -15.47 -12.04 -22.73
CA HIS A 65 -15.74 -12.94 -21.61
C HIS A 65 -14.41 -13.49 -21.12
N PHE A 66 -14.28 -13.66 -19.79
CA PHE A 66 -13.12 -14.30 -19.20
C PHE A 66 -12.92 -15.70 -19.79
N GLU A 67 -11.71 -15.96 -20.29
CA GLU A 67 -11.32 -17.25 -20.84
C GLU A 67 -9.98 -17.68 -20.25
N LEU A 68 -9.91 -18.93 -19.80
CA LEU A 68 -8.66 -19.51 -19.34
C LEU A 68 -7.68 -19.71 -20.51
N PRO A 69 -6.38 -19.45 -20.32
CA PRO A 69 -5.35 -19.83 -21.27
C PRO A 69 -5.43 -21.32 -21.60
N LYS A 70 -5.23 -21.68 -22.86
CA LYS A 70 -5.28 -23.10 -23.26
C LYS A 70 -4.20 -23.90 -22.51
N PRO A 71 -4.56 -25.02 -21.85
CA PRO A 71 -3.59 -25.84 -21.13
C PRO A 71 -2.65 -26.56 -22.11
N ASN A 72 -1.37 -26.65 -21.73
CA ASN A 72 -0.40 -27.50 -22.39
C ASN A 72 -0.72 -28.98 -22.13
N LYS A 73 -0.18 -29.87 -22.95
CA LYS A 73 -0.37 -31.33 -22.88
C LYS A 73 0.23 -31.94 -21.60
N ASP A 74 1.25 -31.29 -21.05
CA ASP A 74 1.90 -31.68 -19.80
C ASP A 74 2.37 -30.43 -19.03
N MET A 75 2.85 -30.64 -17.81
CA MET A 75 3.31 -29.55 -16.92
C MET A 75 4.83 -29.60 -16.69
N ARG A 76 5.62 -30.16 -17.62
CA ARG A 76 7.05 -30.42 -17.38
C ARG A 76 7.84 -29.15 -17.09
N GLN A 77 7.56 -28.05 -17.80
CA GLN A 77 8.29 -26.80 -17.63
C GLN A 77 7.91 -26.11 -16.32
N VAL A 78 6.61 -26.09 -15.99
CA VAL A 78 6.09 -25.54 -14.72
C VAL A 78 6.62 -26.34 -13.53
N PHE A 79 6.61 -27.67 -13.58
CA PHE A 79 7.19 -28.50 -12.52
C PHE A 79 8.70 -28.26 -12.38
N ALA A 80 9.45 -28.20 -13.48
CA ALA A 80 10.88 -27.91 -13.41
C ALA A 80 11.13 -26.54 -12.77
N TYR A 81 10.39 -25.51 -13.18
CA TYR A 81 10.50 -24.15 -12.65
C TYR A 81 10.15 -24.08 -11.16
N LEU A 82 8.98 -24.56 -10.76
CA LEU A 82 8.53 -24.44 -9.36
C LEU A 82 9.38 -25.29 -8.41
N LEU A 83 9.82 -26.48 -8.85
CA LEU A 83 10.60 -27.39 -8.02
C LEU A 83 12.08 -26.99 -7.95
N LYS A 84 12.70 -26.60 -9.07
CA LYS A 84 14.16 -26.39 -9.14
C LYS A 84 14.58 -24.93 -9.00
N SER A 85 13.76 -23.99 -9.47
CA SER A 85 14.08 -22.56 -9.43
C SER A 85 13.40 -21.86 -8.26
N ARG A 86 12.20 -22.31 -7.88
CA ARG A 86 11.41 -21.74 -6.78
C ARG A 86 11.43 -22.59 -5.51
N PHE A 87 11.97 -23.81 -5.56
CA PHE A 87 12.09 -24.74 -4.42
C PHE A 87 10.78 -25.03 -3.68
N ILE A 88 9.65 -24.93 -4.38
CA ILE A 88 8.34 -25.27 -3.81
C ILE A 88 8.24 -26.79 -3.69
N ASP A 89 7.71 -27.26 -2.57
CA ASP A 89 7.57 -28.69 -2.29
C ASP A 89 6.71 -29.39 -3.36
N ARG A 90 7.14 -30.59 -3.75
CA ARG A 90 6.51 -31.38 -4.81
C ARG A 90 5.05 -31.67 -4.52
N ASP A 91 4.71 -32.00 -3.28
CA ASP A 91 3.35 -32.41 -2.92
C ASP A 91 2.41 -31.22 -2.86
N VAL A 92 2.94 -30.03 -2.52
CA VAL A 92 2.22 -28.75 -2.67
C VAL A 92 1.89 -28.48 -4.13
N ILE A 93 2.88 -28.56 -5.05
CA ILE A 93 2.64 -28.36 -6.49
C ILE A 93 1.61 -29.36 -7.02
N LYS A 94 1.76 -30.65 -6.67
CA LYS A 94 0.85 -31.71 -7.10
C LYS A 94 -0.59 -31.48 -6.63
N TYR A 95 -0.78 -31.00 -5.41
CA TYR A 95 -2.10 -30.72 -4.88
C TYR A 95 -2.83 -29.69 -5.76
N PHE A 96 -2.25 -28.51 -5.96
CA PHE A 96 -2.89 -27.45 -6.76
C PHE A 96 -3.05 -27.84 -8.24
N ALA A 97 -2.14 -28.66 -8.78
CA ALA A 97 -2.29 -29.21 -10.13
C ALA A 97 -3.46 -30.21 -10.23
N HIS A 98 -3.61 -31.09 -9.24
CA HIS A 98 -4.71 -32.06 -9.19
C HIS A 98 -6.07 -31.36 -9.10
N GLU A 99 -6.16 -30.30 -8.28
CA GLU A 99 -7.37 -29.47 -8.14
C GLU A 99 -7.62 -28.56 -9.35
N LYS A 100 -6.78 -28.63 -10.40
CA LYS A 100 -6.84 -27.77 -11.61
C LYS A 100 -6.73 -26.27 -11.30
N LEU A 101 -6.15 -25.93 -10.16
CA LEU A 101 -5.87 -24.56 -9.75
C LEU A 101 -4.50 -24.06 -10.23
N LEU A 102 -3.64 -24.99 -10.67
CA LEU A 102 -2.33 -24.70 -11.26
C LEU A 102 -2.13 -25.56 -12.51
N TYR A 103 -1.80 -24.94 -13.63
CA TYR A 103 -1.42 -25.66 -14.85
C TYR A 103 -0.40 -24.89 -15.69
N GLU A 104 0.10 -25.53 -16.74
CA GLU A 104 1.02 -24.94 -17.71
C GLU A 104 0.28 -24.46 -18.96
N SER A 105 0.48 -23.22 -19.40
CA SER A 105 -0.14 -22.72 -20.64
C SER A 105 0.57 -23.23 -21.91
N GLU A 106 -0.18 -23.50 -22.99
CA GLU A 106 0.36 -24.05 -24.25
C GLU A 106 1.27 -23.06 -25.01
N ASP A 107 0.98 -21.77 -24.95
CA ASP A 107 1.60 -20.71 -25.76
C ASP A 107 3.04 -20.37 -25.32
N HIS A 108 3.23 -20.18 -24.02
CA HIS A 108 4.44 -19.61 -23.43
C HIS A 108 4.92 -20.40 -22.21
N HIS A 109 4.33 -21.58 -21.96
CA HIS A 109 4.66 -22.44 -20.82
C HIS A 109 4.55 -21.71 -19.46
N ASN A 110 3.65 -20.74 -19.33
CA ASN A 110 3.47 -20.01 -18.09
C ASN A 110 2.87 -20.91 -17.01
N CYS A 111 3.23 -20.67 -15.75
CA CYS A 111 2.41 -21.10 -14.62
C CYS A 111 1.10 -20.31 -14.65
N VAL A 112 -0.03 -20.99 -14.81
CA VAL A 112 -1.37 -20.40 -14.71
C VAL A 112 -1.97 -20.78 -13.37
N PHE A 113 -2.15 -19.78 -12.50
CA PHE A 113 -2.79 -19.92 -11.20
C PHE A 113 -4.25 -19.48 -11.31
N VAL A 114 -5.17 -20.42 -11.16
CA VAL A 114 -6.62 -20.23 -11.37
C VAL A 114 -7.30 -19.96 -10.04
N GLY A 115 -8.18 -18.97 -10.02
CA GLY A 115 -9.12 -18.80 -8.93
C GLY A 115 -10.56 -19.02 -9.42
N VAL A 116 -11.36 -19.61 -8.53
CA VAL A 116 -12.69 -20.14 -8.84
C VAL A 116 -13.75 -19.51 -7.95
N ASP A 117 -15.00 -19.50 -8.37
CA ASP A 117 -16.12 -19.16 -7.48
C ASP A 117 -16.53 -20.33 -6.58
N GLU A 118 -17.54 -20.12 -5.75
CA GLU A 118 -18.09 -21.12 -4.81
C GLU A 118 -18.61 -22.39 -5.50
N ASN A 119 -18.87 -22.34 -6.81
CA ASN A 119 -19.32 -23.48 -7.61
C ASN A 119 -18.14 -24.18 -8.34
N GLY A 120 -16.90 -23.75 -8.08
CA GLY A 120 -15.70 -24.26 -8.74
C GLY A 120 -15.53 -23.75 -10.18
N VAL A 121 -16.27 -22.72 -10.59
CA VAL A 121 -16.15 -22.16 -11.93
C VAL A 121 -14.97 -21.18 -11.96
N PRO A 122 -14.01 -21.31 -12.89
CA PRO A 122 -12.93 -20.35 -13.05
C PRO A 122 -13.45 -18.93 -13.30
N ARG A 123 -12.97 -17.98 -12.50
CA ARG A 123 -13.28 -16.55 -12.63
C ARG A 123 -12.04 -15.68 -12.75
N HIS A 124 -10.87 -16.24 -12.44
CA HIS A 124 -9.61 -15.52 -12.46
C HIS A 124 -8.48 -16.44 -12.91
N ALA A 125 -7.47 -15.87 -13.56
CA ALA A 125 -6.19 -16.54 -13.81
C ALA A 125 -5.03 -15.55 -13.75
N HIS A 126 -4.01 -15.87 -12.95
CA HIS A 126 -2.74 -15.15 -12.91
C HIS A 126 -1.66 -15.98 -13.62
N LYS A 127 -0.94 -15.34 -14.56
CA LYS A 127 0.16 -15.96 -15.32
C LYS A 127 1.51 -15.56 -14.74
N ARG A 128 2.42 -16.53 -14.62
CA ARG A 128 3.84 -16.30 -14.33
C ARG A 128 4.73 -17.05 -15.33
N GLY A 129 5.64 -16.32 -15.97
CA GLY A 129 6.64 -16.89 -16.88
C GLY A 129 7.61 -17.83 -16.16
N THR A 130 7.94 -18.94 -16.83
CA THR A 130 8.86 -19.97 -16.32
C THR A 130 10.31 -19.80 -16.76
N TYR A 131 10.57 -18.88 -17.70
CA TYR A 131 11.92 -18.56 -18.14
C TYR A 131 12.64 -17.76 -17.04
N THR A 132 13.86 -18.16 -16.72
CA THR A 132 14.68 -17.58 -15.64
C THR A 132 15.77 -16.63 -16.14
N LEU A 133 15.90 -16.49 -17.46
CA LEU A 133 16.81 -15.53 -18.09
C LEU A 133 16.00 -14.28 -18.47
N GLY A 134 16.39 -13.12 -17.92
CA GLY A 134 15.69 -11.85 -18.12
C GLY A 134 14.45 -11.69 -17.22
N GLU A 135 13.68 -10.63 -17.47
CA GLU A 135 12.45 -10.37 -16.70
C GLU A 135 11.36 -11.40 -17.01
N SER A 136 10.92 -12.11 -15.98
CA SER A 136 9.83 -13.07 -16.11
C SER A 136 8.49 -12.34 -16.20
N PHE A 137 7.70 -12.67 -17.22
CA PHE A 137 6.32 -12.18 -17.35
C PHE A 137 5.47 -12.45 -16.09
N LYS A 138 4.70 -11.46 -15.64
CA LYS A 138 3.68 -11.60 -14.59
C LYS A 138 2.45 -10.78 -14.96
N GLY A 139 1.26 -11.33 -14.75
CA GLY A 139 0.02 -10.57 -14.97
C GLY A 139 -1.25 -11.42 -14.97
N ASN A 140 -2.37 -10.77 -14.67
CA ASN A 140 -3.70 -11.38 -14.76
C ASN A 140 -4.12 -11.54 -16.23
N VAL A 141 -4.95 -12.54 -16.49
CA VAL A 141 -5.62 -12.71 -17.78
C VAL A 141 -6.67 -11.60 -17.94
N ASP A 142 -6.95 -11.21 -19.18
CA ASP A 142 -7.97 -10.21 -19.48
C ASP A 142 -9.33 -10.61 -18.88
N ASP A 143 -10.10 -9.60 -18.45
CA ASP A 143 -11.49 -9.73 -18.00
C ASP A 143 -11.70 -10.68 -16.79
N CYS A 144 -10.64 -10.94 -16.00
CA CYS A 144 -10.75 -11.66 -14.73
C CYS A 144 -11.60 -10.92 -13.70
N ASP A 145 -12.28 -11.68 -12.84
CA ASP A 145 -12.88 -11.16 -11.63
C ASP A 145 -11.89 -11.24 -10.46
N SER A 146 -11.33 -10.09 -10.07
CA SER A 146 -10.36 -9.98 -8.97
C SER A 146 -10.87 -10.44 -7.60
N ARG A 147 -12.18 -10.65 -7.42
CA ARG A 147 -12.76 -11.20 -6.19
C ARG A 147 -12.47 -12.69 -5.99
N TYR A 148 -12.11 -13.38 -7.06
CA TYR A 148 -11.86 -14.81 -7.05
C TYR A 148 -10.43 -15.11 -7.48
N SER A 149 -9.44 -14.34 -7.03
CA SER A 149 -8.03 -14.61 -7.34
C SER A 149 -7.57 -15.97 -6.79
N PHE A 150 -6.34 -16.39 -7.07
CA PHE A 150 -5.84 -17.71 -6.65
C PHE A 150 -5.93 -17.89 -5.13
N HIS A 151 -6.66 -18.91 -4.69
CA HIS A 151 -6.92 -19.16 -3.27
C HIS A 151 -7.17 -20.63 -2.95
N TYR A 152 -7.21 -20.92 -1.65
CA TYR A 152 -7.62 -22.19 -1.07
C TYR A 152 -8.46 -21.93 0.18
N THR A 153 -9.58 -22.65 0.31
CA THR A 153 -10.47 -22.55 1.47
C THR A 153 -10.29 -23.77 2.38
N GLY A 154 -9.80 -23.52 3.59
CA GLY A 154 -9.68 -24.53 4.63
C GLY A 154 -10.91 -24.61 5.54
N THR A 155 -10.76 -25.30 6.67
CA THR A 155 -11.86 -25.57 7.62
C THR A 155 -11.80 -24.75 8.92
N SER A 156 -10.65 -24.13 9.21
CA SER A 156 -10.43 -23.33 10.41
C SER A 156 -10.91 -21.88 10.24
N ASN A 157 -10.78 -21.10 11.32
CA ASN A 157 -11.11 -19.68 11.36
C ASN A 157 -9.98 -18.74 10.89
N ARG A 158 -8.94 -19.27 10.21
CA ARG A 158 -7.73 -18.53 9.85
C ARG A 158 -7.59 -18.38 8.35
N ILE A 159 -7.19 -17.19 7.91
CA ILE A 159 -6.76 -16.91 6.54
C ILE A 159 -5.37 -16.26 6.51
N TYR A 160 -4.55 -16.70 5.55
CA TYR A 160 -3.23 -16.13 5.26
C TYR A 160 -3.25 -15.46 3.88
N VAL A 161 -2.77 -14.22 3.79
CA VAL A 161 -2.94 -13.34 2.62
C VAL A 161 -1.58 -13.00 2.02
N PHE A 162 -1.38 -13.24 0.73
CA PHE A 162 -0.09 -13.06 0.04
C PHE A 162 -0.23 -12.14 -1.16
N GLU A 163 0.87 -11.51 -1.57
CA GLU A 163 0.89 -10.67 -2.77
C GLU A 163 0.73 -11.54 -4.04
N ALA A 164 1.53 -12.60 -4.17
CA ALA A 164 1.54 -13.46 -5.34
C ALA A 164 1.38 -14.96 -5.04
N PRO A 165 0.96 -15.78 -6.03
CA PRO A 165 0.73 -17.21 -5.82
C PRO A 165 1.98 -17.98 -5.40
N ILE A 166 3.15 -17.61 -5.92
CA ILE A 166 4.42 -18.26 -5.57
C ILE A 166 4.75 -18.07 -4.09
N ASP A 167 4.43 -16.91 -3.52
CA ASP A 167 4.66 -16.63 -2.09
C ASP A 167 3.72 -17.44 -1.21
N MET A 168 2.46 -17.56 -1.61
CA MET A 168 1.50 -18.45 -0.96
C MET A 168 2.00 -19.90 -0.94
N LEU A 169 2.44 -20.43 -2.08
CA LEU A 169 2.98 -21.80 -2.16
C LEU A 169 4.30 -21.96 -1.39
N SER A 170 5.12 -20.92 -1.34
CA SER A 170 6.37 -20.91 -0.58
C SER A 170 6.08 -20.96 0.92
N TYR A 171 5.11 -20.19 1.40
CA TYR A 171 4.66 -20.24 2.79
C TYR A 171 4.12 -21.62 3.18
N ILE A 172 3.29 -22.22 2.33
CA ILE A 172 2.78 -23.58 2.56
C ILE A 172 3.93 -24.59 2.60
N THR A 173 4.93 -24.46 1.73
CA THR A 173 6.13 -25.30 1.73
C THR A 173 6.93 -25.19 3.04
N LEU A 174 7.01 -23.98 3.61
CA LEU A 174 7.67 -23.73 4.90
C LEU A 174 6.85 -24.24 6.10
N HIS A 175 5.52 -24.35 5.96
CA HIS A 175 4.58 -24.66 7.05
C HIS A 175 3.62 -25.79 6.67
N LYS A 176 4.17 -26.96 6.29
CA LYS A 176 3.38 -28.09 5.75
C LYS A 176 2.43 -28.74 6.76
N ASP A 177 2.68 -28.58 8.05
CA ASP A 177 1.90 -29.25 9.07
C ASP A 177 0.45 -28.76 9.11
N ASN A 178 -0.48 -29.63 8.69
CA ASN A 178 -1.92 -29.36 8.64
C ASN A 178 -2.30 -28.09 7.85
N TRP A 179 -1.52 -27.69 6.85
CA TRP A 179 -1.77 -26.46 6.10
C TRP A 179 -3.19 -26.42 5.51
N GLN A 180 -3.73 -27.56 5.05
CA GLN A 180 -5.09 -27.67 4.50
C GLN A 180 -6.21 -27.29 5.49
N LYS A 181 -5.93 -27.18 6.80
CA LYS A 181 -6.92 -26.67 7.75
C LYS A 181 -7.15 -25.17 7.61
N HIS A 182 -6.21 -24.42 7.06
CA HIS A 182 -6.27 -22.96 6.98
C HIS A 182 -6.66 -22.50 5.57
N SER A 183 -7.18 -21.28 5.47
CA SER A 183 -7.46 -20.64 4.19
C SER A 183 -6.26 -19.80 3.75
N TYR A 184 -6.06 -19.69 2.44
CA TYR A 184 -4.98 -18.93 1.85
C TYR A 184 -5.50 -18.16 0.63
N VAL A 185 -5.04 -16.94 0.42
CA VAL A 185 -5.37 -16.15 -0.75
C VAL A 185 -4.16 -15.39 -1.25
N SER A 186 -3.96 -15.39 -2.56
CA SER A 186 -3.04 -14.47 -3.23
C SER A 186 -3.84 -13.35 -3.87
N LEU A 187 -3.51 -12.10 -3.55
CA LEU A 187 -4.24 -10.92 -4.04
C LEU A 187 -4.08 -10.71 -5.56
N CYS A 188 -2.98 -11.18 -6.15
CA CYS A 188 -2.65 -11.05 -7.58
C CYS A 188 -2.77 -9.61 -8.11
N SER A 189 -2.75 -8.62 -7.20
CA SER A 189 -2.97 -7.20 -7.42
C SER A 189 -2.75 -6.46 -6.10
N VAL A 190 -2.85 -5.13 -6.12
CA VAL A 190 -2.77 -4.29 -4.92
C VAL A 190 -4.10 -4.21 -4.14
N ALA A 191 -5.20 -4.77 -4.68
CA ALA A 191 -6.53 -4.68 -4.06
C ALA A 191 -6.85 -5.91 -3.20
N ASP A 192 -7.67 -5.74 -2.17
CA ASP A 192 -8.09 -6.78 -1.23
C ASP A 192 -9.43 -7.44 -1.57
N HIS A 193 -9.92 -7.25 -2.80
CA HIS A 193 -11.21 -7.78 -3.24
C HIS A 193 -11.36 -9.28 -2.96
N ALA A 194 -10.32 -10.08 -3.24
CA ALA A 194 -10.35 -11.51 -3.00
C ALA A 194 -10.40 -11.89 -1.52
N LEU A 195 -9.67 -11.16 -0.67
CA LEU A 195 -9.73 -11.34 0.77
C LEU A 195 -11.13 -11.03 1.30
N VAL A 196 -11.68 -9.87 0.94
CA VAL A 196 -13.03 -9.47 1.37
C VAL A 196 -14.08 -10.45 0.88
N GLN A 197 -13.97 -10.95 -0.36
CA GLN A 197 -14.87 -11.97 -0.89
C GLN A 197 -14.77 -13.27 -0.08
N MET A 198 -13.57 -13.78 0.18
CA MET A 198 -13.39 -14.99 0.99
C MET A 198 -13.93 -14.84 2.41
N LEU A 199 -13.78 -13.68 3.04
CA LEU A 199 -14.34 -13.42 4.37
C LEU A 199 -15.88 -13.42 4.36
N ARG A 200 -16.51 -12.92 3.29
CA ARG A 200 -17.98 -12.98 3.12
C ARG A 200 -18.47 -14.40 2.91
N ASP A 201 -17.77 -15.17 2.08
CA ASP A 201 -18.15 -16.53 1.73
C ASP A 201 -17.86 -17.51 2.89
N ASN A 202 -16.97 -17.13 3.81
CA ASN A 202 -16.54 -17.94 4.94
C ASN A 202 -16.67 -17.17 6.28
N PRO A 203 -17.89 -16.97 6.81
CA PRO A 203 -18.12 -16.19 8.03
C PRO A 203 -17.42 -16.74 9.28
N GLN A 204 -16.97 -18.00 9.26
CA GLN A 204 -16.17 -18.60 10.32
C GLN A 204 -14.75 -18.02 10.42
N ILE A 205 -14.24 -17.39 9.36
CA ILE A 205 -12.90 -16.79 9.34
C ILE A 205 -12.94 -15.47 10.10
N ASN A 206 -12.17 -15.40 11.18
CA ASN A 206 -12.06 -14.20 12.00
C ASN A 206 -10.63 -13.87 12.42
N ARG A 207 -9.64 -14.69 12.03
CA ARG A 207 -8.21 -14.41 12.24
C ARG A 207 -7.52 -14.24 10.91
N ILE A 208 -7.01 -13.05 10.66
CA ILE A 208 -6.44 -12.66 9.37
C ILE A 208 -4.94 -12.41 9.55
N TYR A 209 -4.12 -13.10 8.76
CA TYR A 209 -2.68 -12.92 8.72
C TYR A 209 -2.29 -12.33 7.37
N LEU A 210 -1.83 -11.07 7.36
CA LEU A 210 -1.25 -10.46 6.18
C LEU A 210 0.22 -10.87 6.09
N CYS A 211 0.56 -11.51 4.97
CA CYS A 211 1.85 -12.11 4.69
C CYS A 211 2.42 -11.54 3.37
N LEU A 212 2.34 -10.22 3.19
CA LEU A 212 2.78 -9.56 1.95
C LEU A 212 4.30 -9.44 1.89
N ASP A 213 4.80 -8.95 0.76
CA ASP A 213 6.22 -8.76 0.51
C ASP A 213 6.83 -7.77 1.53
N ASN A 214 8.07 -8.03 1.93
CA ASN A 214 8.82 -7.17 2.83
C ASN A 214 9.57 -6.10 2.03
N ASP A 215 8.78 -5.34 1.26
CA ASP A 215 9.21 -4.16 0.54
C ASP A 215 8.24 -2.99 0.76
N SER A 216 8.58 -1.82 0.21
CA SER A 216 7.80 -0.60 0.39
C SER A 216 6.33 -0.75 -0.03
N ALA A 217 6.05 -1.42 -1.15
CA ALA A 217 4.71 -1.58 -1.70
C ALA A 217 3.89 -2.63 -0.92
N GLY A 218 4.53 -3.73 -0.51
CA GLY A 218 3.94 -4.73 0.37
C GLY A 218 3.54 -4.13 1.72
N ILE A 219 4.44 -3.38 2.37
CA ILE A 219 4.18 -2.69 3.64
C ILE A 219 3.04 -1.68 3.51
N GLU A 220 3.03 -0.84 2.47
CA GLU A 220 1.93 0.11 2.24
C GLU A 220 0.58 -0.60 2.07
N SER A 221 0.59 -1.75 1.38
CA SER A 221 -0.60 -2.57 1.15
C SER A 221 -1.08 -3.24 2.44
N GLU A 222 -0.20 -3.78 3.29
CA GLU A 222 -0.59 -4.37 4.58
C GLU A 222 -1.42 -3.39 5.42
N TRP A 223 -0.95 -2.13 5.49
CA TRP A 223 -1.59 -1.09 6.28
C TRP A 223 -2.91 -0.64 5.68
N ARG A 224 -2.97 -0.47 4.34
CA ARG A 224 -4.21 -0.15 3.63
C ARG A 224 -5.28 -1.23 3.86
N ILE A 225 -4.90 -2.49 3.72
CA ILE A 225 -5.81 -3.63 3.89
C ILE A 225 -6.28 -3.73 5.34
N ARG A 226 -5.37 -3.62 6.32
CA ARG A 226 -5.76 -3.60 7.73
C ARG A 226 -6.76 -2.49 8.04
N HIS A 227 -6.54 -1.30 7.50
CA HIS A 227 -7.46 -0.17 7.69
C HIS A 227 -8.86 -0.48 7.11
N HIS A 228 -8.94 -0.93 5.86
CA HIS A 228 -10.22 -1.29 5.23
C HIS A 228 -10.92 -2.46 5.96
N LEU A 229 -10.17 -3.46 6.42
CA LEU A 229 -10.71 -4.56 7.22
C LEU A 229 -11.30 -4.07 8.55
N ASN A 230 -10.63 -3.13 9.23
CA ASN A 230 -11.16 -2.52 10.45
C ASN A 230 -12.48 -1.77 10.20
N GLU A 231 -12.59 -1.02 9.08
CA GLU A 231 -13.85 -0.36 8.68
C GLU A 231 -14.99 -1.37 8.42
N LEU A 232 -14.64 -2.55 7.93
CA LEU A 232 -15.56 -3.68 7.74
C LEU A 232 -15.85 -4.47 9.04
N GLY A 233 -15.22 -4.12 10.16
CA GLY A 233 -15.40 -4.75 11.47
C GLY A 233 -14.50 -5.95 11.76
N TYR A 234 -13.49 -6.23 10.92
CA TYR A 234 -12.51 -7.28 11.16
C TYR A 234 -11.29 -6.72 11.92
N THR A 235 -11.21 -7.01 13.21
CA THR A 235 -10.20 -6.41 14.10
C THR A 235 -9.02 -7.33 14.45
N ASP A 236 -9.14 -8.66 14.30
CA ASP A 236 -8.05 -9.62 14.56
C ASP A 236 -7.20 -9.83 13.29
N VAL A 237 -6.45 -8.78 12.94
CA VAL A 237 -5.55 -8.70 11.79
C VAL A 237 -4.12 -8.59 12.28
N SER A 238 -3.27 -9.56 11.91
CA SER A 238 -1.86 -9.63 12.28
C SER A 238 -0.96 -9.61 11.05
N PHE A 239 0.25 -9.06 11.18
CA PHE A 239 1.27 -9.08 10.12
C PHE A 239 2.26 -10.21 10.39
N ILE A 240 2.59 -10.99 9.36
CA ILE A 240 3.67 -11.98 9.38
C ILE A 240 4.58 -11.66 8.20
N ARG A 241 5.80 -11.20 8.47
CA ARG A 241 6.71 -10.76 7.41
C ARG A 241 7.76 -11.80 7.06
N PRO A 242 8.09 -12.00 5.77
CA PRO A 242 9.24 -12.79 5.40
C PRO A 242 10.55 -12.12 5.84
N LYS A 243 11.57 -12.93 6.13
CA LYS A 243 12.91 -12.45 6.53
C LYS A 243 13.60 -11.65 5.41
N TYR A 244 13.34 -12.05 4.17
CA TYR A 244 13.90 -11.49 2.95
C TYR A 244 12.81 -10.73 2.19
N LYS A 245 13.08 -10.29 0.97
CA LYS A 245 12.13 -9.54 0.14
C LYS A 245 10.74 -10.20 0.10
N ASP A 246 10.68 -11.50 -0.15
CA ASP A 246 9.43 -12.26 -0.23
C ASP A 246 9.57 -13.65 0.41
N TRP A 247 8.48 -14.44 0.40
CA TRP A 247 8.48 -15.78 1.00
C TRP A 247 9.31 -16.79 0.19
N ASN A 248 9.40 -16.60 -1.12
CA ASN A 248 10.19 -17.47 -1.99
C ASN A 248 11.69 -17.30 -1.77
N GLU A 249 12.14 -16.09 -1.44
CA GLU A 249 13.53 -15.80 -1.09
C GLU A 249 14.00 -16.59 0.15
N ILE A 250 13.09 -16.93 1.09
CA ILE A 250 13.43 -17.82 2.22
C ILE A 250 13.78 -19.23 1.72
N LEU A 251 13.01 -19.78 0.78
CA LEU A 251 13.29 -21.10 0.20
C LEU A 251 14.58 -21.09 -0.62
N LYS A 252 14.83 -20.02 -1.38
CA LYS A 252 16.10 -19.83 -2.10
C LYS A 252 17.29 -19.83 -1.15
N ALA A 253 17.22 -19.08 -0.05
CA ALA A 253 18.26 -19.03 0.98
C ALA A 253 18.53 -20.42 1.60
N GLN A 254 17.47 -21.17 1.93
CA GLN A 254 17.59 -22.54 2.47
C GLN A 254 18.24 -23.52 1.49
N ASN A 255 18.24 -23.21 0.19
CA ASN A 255 18.83 -24.03 -0.87
C ASN A 255 20.11 -23.41 -1.45
N GLY A 256 20.76 -22.50 -0.72
CA GLY A 256 22.08 -21.96 -1.06
C GLY A 256 22.08 -20.90 -2.16
N ILE A 257 20.93 -20.34 -2.52
CA ILE A 257 20.84 -19.16 -3.39
C ILE A 257 20.84 -17.91 -2.54
N GLU A 258 21.65 -16.92 -2.91
CA GLU A 258 21.66 -15.61 -2.26
C GLU A 258 20.29 -14.93 -2.39
N PRO A 259 19.61 -14.65 -1.26
CA PRO A 259 18.27 -14.09 -1.29
C PRO A 259 18.29 -12.58 -1.49
N LEU A 260 17.26 -12.05 -2.13
CA LEU A 260 17.06 -10.60 -2.18
C LEU A 260 16.73 -10.06 -0.78
N PRO A 261 17.43 -9.02 -0.28
CA PRO A 261 17.17 -8.46 1.04
C PRO A 261 15.79 -7.78 1.08
N ALA A 262 15.23 -7.66 2.28
CA ALA A 262 14.07 -6.81 2.51
C ALA A 262 14.40 -5.35 2.15
N VAL A 263 13.41 -4.62 1.64
CA VAL A 263 13.55 -3.21 1.26
C VAL A 263 12.74 -2.37 2.23
N SER A 264 13.38 -1.45 2.95
CA SER A 264 12.66 -0.59 3.88
C SER A 264 11.72 0.37 3.13
N ASN A 265 10.67 0.83 3.83
CA ASN A 265 9.84 1.91 3.34
C ASN A 265 10.44 3.23 3.88
N PRO A 266 10.98 4.12 3.02
CA PRO A 266 11.68 5.31 3.48
C PRO A 266 10.77 6.29 4.21
N TYR A 267 9.49 6.40 3.81
CA TYR A 267 8.52 7.23 4.52
C TYR A 267 8.22 6.69 5.93
N LEU A 268 8.13 5.37 6.08
CA LEU A 268 7.94 4.75 7.40
C LEU A 268 9.17 4.96 8.30
N GLU A 269 10.38 4.92 7.73
CA GLU A 269 11.62 5.21 8.46
C GLU A 269 11.67 6.67 8.91
N ASN A 270 11.38 7.62 8.00
CA ASN A 270 11.30 9.03 8.35
C ASN A 270 10.23 9.30 9.42
N MET A 271 9.03 8.75 9.24
CA MET A 271 7.94 8.91 10.22
C MET A 271 8.31 8.32 11.59
N ARG A 272 9.08 7.23 11.64
CA ARG A 272 9.56 6.64 12.89
C ARG A 272 10.52 7.59 13.61
N GLU A 273 11.42 8.24 12.89
CA GLU A 273 12.37 9.21 13.45
C GLU A 273 11.64 10.46 13.95
N LEU A 274 10.76 11.03 13.13
CA LEU A 274 9.90 12.16 13.51
C LEU A 274 9.07 11.88 14.76
N LEU A 275 8.45 10.71 14.83
CA LEU A 275 7.67 10.32 15.99
C LEU A 275 8.54 10.17 17.24
N GLN A 276 9.75 9.60 17.12
CA GLN A 276 10.67 9.47 18.26
C GLN A 276 11.07 10.84 18.83
N GLU A 277 11.39 11.80 17.97
CA GLU A 277 11.71 13.16 18.40
C GLU A 277 10.51 13.88 19.03
N THR A 278 9.34 13.71 18.41
CA THR A 278 8.07 14.21 18.93
C THR A 278 7.77 13.64 20.31
N MET A 279 7.96 12.33 20.52
CA MET A 279 7.71 11.65 21.80
C MET A 279 8.60 12.17 22.92
N ARG A 280 9.89 12.44 22.67
CA ARG A 280 10.78 13.08 23.67
C ARG A 280 10.17 14.39 24.18
N SER A 281 9.73 15.26 23.27
CA SER A 281 9.06 16.53 23.61
C SER A 281 7.74 16.33 24.37
N VAL A 282 6.93 15.34 23.99
CA VAL A 282 5.65 15.02 24.66
C VAL A 282 5.87 14.49 26.09
N MET A 283 6.94 13.72 26.30
CA MET A 283 7.23 13.10 27.59
C MET A 283 7.76 14.10 28.62
N ASP A 284 8.59 15.05 28.20
CA ASP A 284 9.18 16.07 29.07
C ASP A 284 8.25 17.26 29.36
N SER A 285 7.15 17.38 28.61
CA SER A 285 6.22 18.51 28.72
C SER A 285 5.14 18.33 29.79
N LYS A 286 4.84 19.41 30.52
CA LYS A 286 3.67 19.48 31.42
C LYS A 286 2.35 19.41 30.64
N PRO A 287 1.22 19.05 31.27
CA PRO A 287 -0.10 19.16 30.64
C PRO A 287 -0.41 20.58 30.15
N LEU A 288 -1.19 20.68 29.07
CA LEU A 288 -1.63 21.96 28.50
C LEU A 288 -2.71 22.60 29.39
N LEU A 289 -2.58 23.91 29.66
CA LEU A 289 -3.58 24.66 30.44
C LEU A 289 -4.88 24.90 29.65
N TYR A 290 -4.76 25.18 28.35
CA TYR A 290 -5.89 25.39 27.43
C TYR A 290 -5.71 24.54 26.17
N PRO A 291 -5.84 23.19 26.26
CA PRO A 291 -5.41 22.27 25.20
C PRO A 291 -5.94 22.62 23.81
N TYR A 292 -7.26 22.75 23.66
CA TYR A 292 -7.88 23.07 22.37
C TYR A 292 -7.45 24.44 21.82
N LYS A 293 -7.40 25.48 22.67
CA LYS A 293 -6.96 26.82 22.23
C LYS A 293 -5.50 26.82 21.80
N THR A 294 -4.66 26.00 22.45
CA THR A 294 -3.27 25.82 22.05
C THR A 294 -3.18 25.18 20.66
N LEU A 295 -3.94 24.11 20.40
CA LEU A 295 -4.01 23.48 19.07
C LEU A 295 -4.46 24.47 17.98
N CYS A 296 -5.49 25.28 18.24
CA CYS A 296 -5.91 26.32 17.29
C CYS A 296 -4.78 27.31 16.98
N ALA A 297 -4.03 27.73 18.00
CA ALA A 297 -2.91 28.66 17.82
C ALA A 297 -1.74 28.02 17.05
N ASP A 298 -1.46 26.73 17.29
CA ASP A 298 -0.41 26.00 16.57
C ASP A 298 -0.79 25.76 15.11
N TYR A 299 -2.05 25.40 14.86
CA TYR A 299 -2.58 25.29 13.51
C TYR A 299 -2.53 26.63 12.75
N GLN A 300 -2.91 27.74 13.39
CA GLN A 300 -2.79 29.08 12.80
C GLN A 300 -1.34 29.41 12.42
N ARG A 301 -0.36 29.07 13.28
CA ARG A 301 1.06 29.27 12.96
C ARG A 301 1.50 28.45 11.75
N LEU A 302 1.06 27.19 11.67
CA LEU A 302 1.35 26.34 10.52
C LEU A 302 0.77 26.92 9.23
N THR A 303 -0.50 27.34 9.23
CA THR A 303 -1.13 27.95 8.04
C THR A 303 -0.53 29.30 7.64
N ALA A 304 0.12 30.00 8.57
CA ALA A 304 0.76 31.29 8.34
C ALA A 304 2.27 31.19 8.06
N ALA A 305 2.84 29.98 8.04
CA ALA A 305 4.26 29.77 7.76
C ALA A 305 4.62 30.24 6.36
N GLN A 306 5.75 30.94 6.24
CA GLN A 306 6.19 31.57 4.98
C GLN A 306 7.31 30.80 4.28
N ASP A 307 7.94 29.87 4.99
CA ASP A 307 9.05 29.07 4.52
C ASP A 307 8.97 27.63 5.05
N ARG A 308 9.85 26.77 4.52
CA ARG A 308 9.93 25.35 4.86
C ARG A 308 10.27 25.11 6.34
N GLU A 309 11.21 25.88 6.90
CA GLU A 309 11.65 25.71 8.30
C GLU A 309 10.51 26.06 9.28
N MET A 310 9.83 27.17 9.05
CA MET A 310 8.65 27.57 9.83
C MET A 310 7.52 26.55 9.71
N THR A 311 7.34 25.97 8.53
CA THR A 311 6.31 24.94 8.29
C THR A 311 6.63 23.67 9.07
N ILE A 312 7.85 23.14 8.94
CA ILE A 312 8.34 21.98 9.70
C ILE A 312 8.17 22.19 11.20
N ARG A 313 8.65 23.33 11.73
CA ARG A 313 8.58 23.65 13.15
C ARG A 313 7.15 23.73 13.68
N SER A 314 6.25 24.34 12.89
CA SER A 314 4.85 24.52 13.28
C SER A 314 4.07 23.20 13.18
N ALA A 315 4.37 22.37 12.18
CA ALA A 315 3.81 21.04 12.01
C ALA A 315 4.23 20.10 13.16
N ASN A 316 5.52 20.11 13.52
CA ASN A 316 6.01 19.36 14.67
C ASN A 316 5.30 19.81 15.97
N ARG A 317 5.20 21.12 16.19
CA ARG A 317 4.56 21.68 17.38
C ARG A 317 3.08 21.29 17.50
N LEU A 318 2.33 21.35 16.41
CA LEU A 318 0.93 20.90 16.39
C LEU A 318 0.81 19.41 16.72
N ALA A 319 1.71 18.57 16.20
CA ALA A 319 1.74 17.15 16.52
C ALA A 319 2.06 16.89 18.01
N VAL A 320 3.09 17.57 18.56
CA VAL A 320 3.46 17.49 19.98
C VAL A 320 2.26 17.85 20.87
N ASP A 321 1.59 18.97 20.60
CA ASP A 321 0.50 19.44 21.46
C ASP A 321 -0.77 18.58 21.31
N ALA A 322 -1.02 18.00 20.14
CA ALA A 322 -2.08 17.01 19.93
C ALA A 322 -1.83 15.73 20.76
N LEU A 323 -0.59 15.24 20.76
CA LEU A 323 -0.18 14.07 21.53
C LEU A 323 -0.12 14.34 23.04
N ARG A 324 0.26 15.55 23.47
CA ARG A 324 0.15 15.97 24.88
C ARG A 324 -1.30 15.99 25.35
N MET A 325 -2.22 16.44 24.50
CA MET A 325 -3.65 16.42 24.78
C MET A 325 -4.17 14.99 24.87
N ALA A 326 -3.79 14.10 23.94
CA ALA A 326 -4.12 12.68 24.00
C ALA A 326 -3.58 12.00 25.28
N LYS A 327 -2.32 12.26 25.63
CA LYS A 327 -1.66 11.79 26.86
C LYS A 327 -2.45 12.18 28.10
N ALA A 328 -2.87 13.44 28.20
CA ALA A 328 -3.63 13.94 29.34
C ALA A 328 -5.01 13.30 29.47
N TYR A 329 -5.73 13.11 28.35
CA TYR A 329 -7.06 12.49 28.37
C TYR A 329 -7.05 11.01 28.70
N LEU A 330 -6.06 10.27 28.17
CA LEU A 330 -5.96 8.82 28.36
C LEU A 330 -5.16 8.42 29.59
N ASN A 331 -4.43 9.36 30.22
CA ASN A 331 -3.37 9.05 31.19
C ASN A 331 -2.39 8.00 30.62
N ALA A 332 -2.05 8.15 29.34
CA ALA A 332 -1.29 7.18 28.56
C ALA A 332 0.22 7.31 28.81
N ASP A 333 0.92 6.18 28.79
CA ASP A 333 2.38 6.14 28.69
C ASP A 333 2.84 6.30 27.23
N GLU A 334 4.15 6.41 27.03
CA GLU A 334 4.75 6.56 25.70
C GLU A 334 4.37 5.41 24.76
N LYS A 335 4.33 4.17 25.28
CA LYS A 335 4.00 2.98 24.49
C LYS A 335 2.56 3.03 23.97
N ALA A 336 1.60 3.46 24.81
CA ALA A 336 0.21 3.63 24.43
C ALA A 336 0.02 4.76 23.41
N LEU A 337 0.77 5.85 23.52
CA LEU A 337 0.74 6.96 22.54
C LEU A 337 1.29 6.53 21.18
N ILE A 338 2.44 5.86 21.15
CA ILE A 338 3.03 5.33 19.92
C ILE A 338 2.07 4.35 19.25
N LYS A 339 1.42 3.48 20.05
CA LYS A 339 0.41 2.55 19.55
C LYS A 339 -0.77 3.29 18.91
N GLY A 340 -1.36 4.27 19.61
CA GLY A 340 -2.48 5.05 19.09
C GLY A 340 -2.13 5.85 17.83
N PHE A 341 -0.91 6.39 17.76
CA PHE A 341 -0.40 7.05 16.55
C PHE A 341 -0.36 6.08 15.35
N TYR A 342 0.27 4.91 15.51
CA TYR A 342 0.38 3.93 14.43
C TYR A 342 -0.93 3.19 14.10
N GLU A 343 -1.97 3.30 14.93
CA GLU A 343 -3.32 2.86 14.56
C GLU A 343 -3.97 3.82 13.55
N GLN A 344 -3.60 5.11 13.56
CA GLN A 344 -4.11 6.13 12.65
C GLN A 344 -3.19 6.39 11.44
N TYR A 345 -1.91 6.03 11.53
CA TYR A 345 -0.97 6.24 10.43
C TYR A 345 -1.29 5.37 9.20
N LEU A 346 -1.22 5.97 8.01
CA LEU A 346 -1.49 5.29 6.73
C LEU A 346 -0.32 5.56 5.74
N PRO A 347 0.69 4.68 5.66
CA PRO A 347 1.90 4.91 4.85
C PRO A 347 1.61 5.21 3.36
N HIS A 348 0.62 4.57 2.77
CA HIS A 348 0.25 4.77 1.36
C HIS A 348 -0.26 6.19 1.05
N THR A 349 -0.60 7.00 2.08
CA THR A 349 -1.00 8.40 1.91
C THR A 349 0.19 9.37 1.90
N GLU A 350 1.42 8.89 2.14
CA GLU A 350 2.61 9.73 2.18
C GLU A 350 2.97 10.34 0.83
N LYS A 351 2.66 9.62 -0.25
CA LYS A 351 2.88 10.05 -1.63
C LYS A 351 1.83 11.03 -2.15
N ALA A 352 0.82 11.36 -1.35
CA ALA A 352 -0.15 12.38 -1.71
C ALA A 352 0.53 13.74 -1.87
N CYS A 353 0.09 14.54 -2.84
CA CYS A 353 0.60 15.90 -3.03
C CYS A 353 0.36 16.76 -1.77
N TYR A 354 1.20 17.78 -1.61
CA TYR A 354 1.16 18.68 -0.46
C TYR A 354 -0.24 19.24 -0.18
N GLU A 355 -0.97 19.68 -1.21
CA GLU A 355 -2.31 20.26 -1.04
C GLU A 355 -3.33 19.27 -0.50
N ASN A 356 -3.20 17.98 -0.85
CA ASN A 356 -4.09 16.95 -0.33
C ASN A 356 -3.79 16.65 1.14
N LYS A 357 -2.50 16.70 1.54
CA LYS A 357 -2.11 16.58 2.95
C LYS A 357 -2.62 17.76 3.78
N VAL A 358 -2.52 18.99 3.26
CA VAL A 358 -3.06 20.19 3.92
C VAL A 358 -4.58 20.11 4.09
N LYS A 359 -5.30 19.65 3.06
CA LYS A 359 -6.76 19.44 3.14
C LYS A 359 -7.16 18.37 4.18
N ALA A 360 -6.39 17.28 4.28
CA ALA A 360 -6.61 16.26 5.30
C ALA A 360 -6.43 16.87 6.70
N LEU A 361 -5.38 17.67 6.90
CA LEU A 361 -5.12 18.38 8.15
C LEU A 361 -6.22 19.39 8.51
N GLU A 362 -6.78 20.11 7.52
CA GLU A 362 -7.95 20.99 7.72
C GLU A 362 -9.16 20.21 8.25
N GLN A 363 -9.47 19.06 7.65
CA GLN A 363 -10.58 18.20 8.07
C GLN A 363 -10.37 17.64 9.48
N ASP A 364 -9.13 17.30 9.83
CA ASP A 364 -8.78 16.84 11.17
C ASP A 364 -8.96 17.95 12.21
N MET A 365 -8.55 19.18 11.89
CA MET A 365 -8.77 20.33 12.76
C MET A 365 -10.25 20.68 12.94
N GLU A 366 -11.06 20.58 11.88
CA GLU A 366 -12.52 20.73 11.97
C GLU A 366 -13.13 19.66 12.89
N THR A 367 -12.71 18.40 12.72
CA THR A 367 -13.15 17.29 13.57
C THR A 367 -12.77 17.51 15.03
N VAL A 368 -11.52 17.88 15.30
CA VAL A 368 -11.05 18.22 16.65
C VAL A 368 -11.81 19.42 17.22
N GLY A 369 -12.15 20.40 16.40
CA GLY A 369 -13.00 21.54 16.80
C GLY A 369 -14.39 21.13 17.22
N ASN A 370 -15.05 20.27 16.44
CA ASN A 370 -16.38 19.77 16.74
C ASN A 370 -16.41 18.95 18.04
N LEU A 371 -15.36 18.14 18.27
CA LEU A 371 -15.26 17.31 19.46
C LEU A 371 -14.86 18.15 20.70
N PHE A 372 -13.74 18.86 20.63
CA PHE A 372 -13.06 19.45 21.80
C PHE A 372 -13.25 20.96 21.97
N GLY A 373 -13.90 21.63 21.02
CA GLY A 373 -14.07 23.09 21.04
C GLY A 373 -14.98 23.61 22.15
N ASN A 374 -15.89 22.76 22.64
CA ASN A 374 -16.82 23.09 23.71
C ASN A 374 -16.60 22.19 24.93
N ALA A 375 -16.76 22.77 26.13
CA ALA A 375 -16.72 21.99 27.37
C ALA A 375 -17.91 21.03 27.42
N GLN A 376 -17.63 19.72 27.47
CA GLN A 376 -18.65 18.67 27.54
C GLN A 376 -18.22 17.59 28.53
N ILE A 377 -19.18 17.02 29.26
CA ILE A 377 -18.96 15.84 30.11
C ILE A 377 -18.94 14.62 29.19
N ARG A 378 -17.86 13.85 29.20
CA ARG A 378 -17.71 12.65 28.36
C ARG A 378 -17.60 11.39 29.21
N ILE A 379 -18.25 10.34 28.75
CA ILE A 379 -18.06 8.99 29.30
C ILE A 379 -16.73 8.46 28.76
N LYS A 380 -16.00 7.68 29.56
CA LYS A 380 -14.64 7.21 29.24
C LYS A 380 -14.51 6.56 27.86
N SER A 381 -15.45 5.69 27.47
CA SER A 381 -15.41 5.01 26.16
C SER A 381 -15.55 5.96 24.98
N ILE A 382 -16.37 7.01 25.12
CA ILE A 382 -16.53 8.06 24.10
C ILE A 382 -15.25 8.88 24.03
N LEU A 383 -14.64 9.21 25.18
CA LEU A 383 -13.37 9.92 25.22
C LEU A 383 -12.24 9.14 24.54
N GLU A 384 -12.16 7.82 24.75
CA GLU A 384 -11.17 6.95 24.09
C GLU A 384 -11.33 6.96 22.56
N SER A 385 -12.58 7.00 22.06
CA SER A 385 -12.90 7.16 20.64
C SER A 385 -12.53 8.55 20.12
N ASP A 386 -12.88 9.61 20.85
CA ASP A 386 -12.61 10.99 20.43
C ASP A 386 -11.11 11.27 20.37
N VAL A 387 -10.31 10.69 21.28
CA VAL A 387 -8.85 10.87 21.29
C VAL A 387 -8.20 10.29 20.02
N GLN A 388 -8.85 9.37 19.30
CA GLN A 388 -8.36 8.91 18.00
C GLN A 388 -8.22 10.05 16.99
N SER A 389 -9.07 11.08 17.06
CA SER A 389 -8.94 12.25 16.18
C SER A 389 -7.70 13.10 16.51
N LEU A 390 -7.21 13.05 17.75
CA LEU A 390 -5.96 13.72 18.14
C LEU A 390 -4.73 12.97 17.64
N PHE A 391 -4.76 11.63 17.67
CA PHE A 391 -3.71 10.81 17.04
C PHE A 391 -3.67 11.05 15.53
N LYS A 392 -4.84 11.09 14.88
CA LYS A 392 -4.94 11.38 13.44
C LYS A 392 -4.39 12.77 13.11
N LEU A 393 -4.79 13.81 13.86
CA LEU A 393 -4.26 15.17 13.70
C LEU A 393 -2.73 15.19 13.84
N ALA A 394 -2.18 14.47 14.82
CA ALA A 394 -0.73 14.38 14.99
C ALA A 394 -0.06 13.67 13.80
N CYS A 395 -0.64 12.59 13.29
CA CYS A 395 -0.15 11.89 12.10
C CYS A 395 -0.13 12.81 10.89
N ASP A 396 -1.26 13.44 10.55
CA ASP A 396 -1.36 14.27 9.35
C ASP A 396 -0.53 15.55 9.47
N SER A 397 -0.31 16.05 10.69
CA SER A 397 0.65 17.13 10.94
C SER A 397 2.10 16.69 10.69
N LEU A 398 2.53 15.52 11.19
CA LEU A 398 3.88 15.01 10.90
C LEU A 398 4.06 14.63 9.42
N LYS A 399 2.99 14.26 8.69
CA LYS A 399 3.06 14.05 7.23
C LYS A 399 3.36 15.31 6.45
N ILE A 400 3.01 16.50 6.96
CA ILE A 400 3.41 17.79 6.38
C ILE A 400 4.92 17.97 6.51
N GLN A 401 5.46 17.75 7.72
CA GLN A 401 6.89 17.79 7.98
C GLN A 401 7.64 16.76 7.10
N SER A 402 7.19 15.49 7.13
CA SER A 402 7.80 14.43 6.35
C SER A 402 7.76 14.70 4.84
N HIS A 403 6.76 15.40 4.32
CA HIS A 403 6.71 15.73 2.89
C HIS A 403 7.87 16.64 2.50
N ILE A 404 8.13 17.67 3.31
CA ILE A 404 9.21 18.64 3.04
C ILE A 404 10.58 17.98 3.14
N GLU A 405 10.81 17.18 4.19
CA GLU A 405 12.09 16.46 4.39
C GLU A 405 12.38 15.44 3.28
N MET A 406 11.34 14.75 2.80
CA MET A 406 11.47 13.77 1.73
C MET A 406 11.69 14.42 0.36
N GLU A 407 11.07 15.58 0.08
CA GLU A 407 11.39 16.37 -1.12
C GLU A 407 12.85 16.85 -1.12
N GLU A 408 13.36 17.31 0.03
CA GLU A 408 14.75 17.74 0.17
C GLU A 408 15.73 16.59 -0.06
N THR A 409 15.43 15.42 0.49
CA THR A 409 16.27 14.21 0.31
C THR A 409 16.30 13.77 -1.16
N GLN A 410 15.15 13.83 -1.86
CA GLN A 410 15.07 13.49 -3.28
C GLN A 410 15.85 14.45 -4.18
N ASN A 411 15.71 15.76 -3.96
CA ASN A 411 16.45 16.76 -4.71
C ASN A 411 17.97 16.62 -4.52
N LEU A 412 18.43 16.32 -3.29
CA LEU A 412 19.85 16.10 -3.00
C LEU A 412 20.40 14.85 -3.71
N SER A 413 19.60 13.78 -3.84
CA SER A 413 20.02 12.59 -4.58
C SER A 413 20.10 12.82 -6.09
N GLU A 414 19.17 13.59 -6.67
CA GLU A 414 19.18 13.91 -8.10
C GLU A 414 20.35 14.84 -8.47
N GLU A 415 20.71 15.79 -7.59
CA GLU A 415 21.90 16.64 -7.75
C GLU A 415 23.22 15.84 -7.68
N GLN A 416 23.27 14.80 -6.85
CA GLN A 416 24.45 13.92 -6.73
C GLN A 416 24.60 13.00 -7.94
N GLU A 417 23.52 12.40 -8.43
CA GLU A 417 23.56 11.56 -9.64
C GLU A 417 23.93 12.38 -10.89
N GLY A 418 23.38 13.60 -11.03
CA GLY A 418 23.75 14.51 -12.12
C GLY A 418 25.22 14.98 -12.06
N SER A 419 25.75 15.18 -10.85
CA SER A 419 27.16 15.52 -10.66
C SER A 419 28.09 14.37 -11.02
N ASP A 420 27.75 13.13 -10.65
CA ASP A 420 28.55 11.94 -10.95
C ASP A 420 28.54 11.61 -12.45
N GLU A 421 27.42 11.86 -13.15
CA GLU A 421 27.34 11.76 -14.62
C GLU A 421 28.18 12.84 -15.32
N GLU A 422 28.15 14.10 -14.87
CA GLU A 422 29.02 15.16 -15.41
C GLU A 422 30.51 14.89 -15.18
N TRP A 423 30.88 14.32 -14.02
CA TRP A 423 32.24 13.87 -13.75
C TRP A 423 32.67 12.69 -14.62
N ALA A 424 31.78 11.73 -14.89
CA ALA A 424 32.04 10.61 -15.79
C ALA A 424 32.22 11.05 -17.26
N MET A 425 31.48 12.08 -17.70
CA MET A 425 31.63 12.67 -19.03
C MET A 425 32.91 13.51 -19.19
N CYS A 426 33.41 14.11 -18.11
CA CYS A 426 34.68 14.87 -18.13
C CYS A 426 35.94 13.98 -18.14
N LEU A 427 35.81 12.69 -17.85
CA LEU A 427 36.91 11.70 -17.81
C LEU A 427 36.95 10.76 -19.04
N GLY A 428 36.08 10.99 -20.04
CA GLY A 428 35.94 10.20 -21.27
C GLY A 428 36.76 10.70 -22.45
#